data_AF-A0AAD2JGB5-F1
#
_entry.id   AF-A0AAD2JGB5-F1
#
_cell.length_a   1.000
_cell.length_b   1.000
_cell.length_c   1.000
_cell.angle_alpha   90.00
_cell.angle_beta   90.00
_cell.angle_gamma   90.00
#
_symmetry.space_group_name_H-M   'P 1'
#
loop_
_entity.id
_entity.type
_entity.pdbx_description
1 polymer ?
#
loop_
_entity_poly.entity_id
_entity_poly.type
_entity_poly.pdbx_seq_one_letter_code
_entity_poly.pdbx_strand_id
1 'polypeptide(L)'
;MASSVASRKPMLDAALSKLLNSNFDADSLTCVQTCLKVVDNILQKPGNEKVRSIRFQNQAMQKKILSKQGGVDILYSCGFVLKEEQQLLSKAGQGDSFLVLQDQNEDTDWLVHVRHALSQVAIHQLKCKPDMLPKFQPPVTKVAVGNGTFGQGFNVYQGARFDGQSAAVGQSLGPPKGWKSATEAHLESLEKKQAQLAKKHQIAKERNWVALRPGEVLNAPPAAEATRGAQQLQSTTSSREDSALIASHIQKQQKRVQEEANRGFTTKAMRDLEKIKKQKVYSHTLLAITFPDGCSCKGQFLPAETVNSVMESIRHEVLTEGFQSEGFELYITPPRTKLLPHQTLTDLDLVPAAKVFVSWKSPAKFKGTIAYLNADLFQSSVGPSMPSGVSVSLAAEESSKSKAAASGNVGATAVKKKKSKAERQAEMLKRMMGK
;
A
#
# COMPACT_ATOMS: atom_id res chain seq x y z
N MET A 1 42.76 19.11 -5.91
CA MET A 1 41.83 20.26 -5.92
C MET A 1 41.75 20.90 -4.52
N ALA A 2 42.84 21.49 -4.04
CA ALA A 2 42.98 21.93 -2.64
C ALA A 2 43.08 23.46 -2.45
N SER A 3 42.60 24.27 -3.41
CA SER A 3 42.90 25.72 -3.43
C SER A 3 41.72 26.67 -3.14
N SER A 4 40.48 26.18 -2.96
CA SER A 4 39.31 27.04 -2.74
C SER A 4 38.97 27.29 -1.26
N VAL A 5 39.30 26.35 -0.37
CA VAL A 5 38.92 26.40 1.07
C VAL A 5 39.86 27.29 1.89
N ALA A 6 41.17 27.26 1.58
CA ALA A 6 42.18 28.01 2.31
C ALA A 6 42.03 29.53 2.19
N SER A 7 41.45 30.03 1.09
CA SER A 7 41.19 31.46 0.88
C SER A 7 39.92 31.96 1.57
N ARG A 8 38.95 31.07 1.86
CA ARG A 8 37.64 31.46 2.45
C ARG A 8 37.69 31.63 3.97
N LYS A 9 38.59 30.93 4.66
CA LYS A 9 38.77 31.04 6.12
C LYS A 9 39.08 32.45 6.62
N PRO A 10 40.10 33.16 6.11
CA PRO A 10 40.36 34.53 6.54
C PRO A 10 39.18 35.48 6.23
N MET A 11 38.41 35.22 5.16
CA MET A 11 37.22 36.00 4.84
C MET A 11 36.11 35.80 5.88
N LEU A 12 35.90 34.56 6.35
CA LEU A 12 34.95 34.26 7.41
C LEU A 12 35.35 34.94 8.73
N ASP A 13 36.62 34.82 9.13
CA ASP A 13 37.11 35.39 10.38
C ASP A 13 37.04 36.93 10.37
N ALA A 14 37.35 37.56 9.23
CA ALA A 14 37.20 39.00 9.05
C ALA A 14 35.72 39.43 9.08
N ALA A 15 34.83 38.67 8.44
CA ALA A 15 33.39 38.94 8.42
C ALA A 15 32.76 38.84 9.81
N LEU A 16 33.15 37.84 10.60
CA LEU A 16 32.70 37.66 11.99
C LEU A 16 33.20 38.79 12.88
N SER A 17 34.49 39.15 12.75
CA SER A 17 35.09 40.27 13.49
C SER A 17 34.37 41.59 13.17
N LYS A 18 34.07 41.83 11.89
CA LYS A 18 33.33 43.01 11.42
C LYS A 18 31.89 43.04 11.96
N LEU A 19 31.21 41.89 11.99
CA LEU A 19 29.85 41.77 12.53
C LEU A 19 29.80 42.14 14.01
N LEU A 20 30.71 41.61 14.81
CA LEU A 20 30.76 41.81 16.26
C LEU A 20 31.16 43.23 16.64
N ASN A 21 32.10 43.84 15.91
CA ASN A 21 32.58 45.18 16.24
C ASN A 21 31.62 46.30 15.79
N SER A 22 30.75 46.04 14.81
CA SER A 22 29.93 47.08 14.17
C SER A 22 28.45 47.04 14.55
N ASN A 23 27.96 45.97 15.18
CA ASN A 23 26.55 45.81 15.53
C ASN A 23 26.41 45.43 17.01
N PHE A 24 25.28 45.78 17.62
CA PHE A 24 24.96 45.36 18.99
C PHE A 24 24.86 43.84 19.10
N ASP A 25 25.25 43.30 20.27
CA ASP A 25 25.27 41.85 20.52
C ASP A 25 23.94 41.15 20.20
N ALA A 26 22.81 41.80 20.52
CA ALA A 26 21.48 41.26 20.22
C ALA A 26 21.25 41.10 18.71
N ASP A 27 21.64 42.10 17.92
CA ASP A 27 21.53 42.08 16.46
C ASP A 27 22.49 41.07 15.84
N SER A 28 23.74 41.06 16.29
CA SER A 28 24.77 40.09 15.89
C SER A 28 24.31 38.66 16.14
N LEU A 29 23.66 38.40 17.28
CA LEU A 29 23.09 37.10 17.61
C LEU A 29 21.97 36.70 16.66
N THR A 30 21.03 37.61 16.36
CA THR A 30 19.96 37.30 15.40
C THR A 30 20.50 37.00 13.99
N CYS A 31 21.57 37.70 13.58
CA CYS A 31 22.25 37.46 12.32
C CYS A 31 22.89 36.07 12.30
N VAL A 32 23.71 35.75 13.31
CA VAL A 32 24.39 34.45 13.42
C VAL A 32 23.39 33.28 13.47
N GLN A 33 22.31 33.40 14.25
CA GLN A 33 21.25 32.38 14.30
C GLN A 33 20.56 32.18 12.96
N THR A 34 20.37 33.25 12.18
CA THR A 34 19.75 33.16 10.86
C THR A 34 20.73 32.56 9.84
N CYS A 35 22.01 32.92 9.89
CA CYS A 35 23.07 32.30 9.08
C CYS A 35 23.21 30.80 9.37
N LEU A 36 23.14 30.39 10.64
CA LEU A 36 23.13 28.96 11.02
C LEU A 36 21.97 28.20 10.36
N LYS A 37 20.77 28.78 10.35
CA LYS A 37 19.61 28.18 9.67
C LYS A 37 19.81 28.07 8.15
N VAL A 38 20.42 29.06 7.52
CA VAL A 38 20.75 29.01 6.09
C VAL A 38 21.72 27.86 5.81
N VAL A 39 22.81 27.76 6.58
CA VAL A 39 23.81 26.69 6.42
C VAL A 39 23.21 25.31 6.72
N ASP A 40 22.40 25.18 7.77
CA ASP A 40 21.71 23.93 8.11
C ASP A 40 20.76 23.48 6.99
N ASN A 41 20.02 24.41 6.37
CA ASN A 41 19.13 24.09 5.25
C ASN A 41 19.90 23.56 4.03
N ILE A 42 21.09 24.12 3.74
CA ILE A 42 21.95 23.67 2.64
C ILE A 42 22.51 22.27 2.96
N LEU A 43 23.00 22.06 4.18
CA LEU A 43 23.53 20.75 4.62
C LEU A 43 22.47 19.64 4.63
N GLN A 44 21.21 19.96 4.95
CA GLN A 44 20.11 18.99 4.93
C GLN A 44 19.59 18.66 3.53
N LYS A 45 19.68 19.60 2.59
CA LYS A 45 19.15 19.47 1.22
C LYS A 45 20.22 19.86 0.18
N PRO A 46 21.31 19.09 0.06
CA PRO A 46 22.31 19.33 -0.97
C PRO A 46 21.65 19.21 -2.36
N GLY A 47 22.00 20.08 -3.29
CA GLY A 47 21.45 20.07 -4.65
C GLY A 47 20.19 20.92 -4.89
N ASN A 48 19.52 21.40 -3.84
CA ASN A 48 18.24 22.08 -4.01
C ASN A 48 18.42 23.59 -4.29
N GLU A 49 18.09 24.02 -5.50
CA GLU A 49 18.23 25.42 -5.93
C GLU A 49 17.51 26.43 -5.02
N LYS A 50 16.36 26.05 -4.44
CA LYS A 50 15.57 26.97 -3.59
C LYS A 50 16.28 27.32 -2.28
N VAL A 51 17.08 26.41 -1.72
CA VAL A 51 17.86 26.69 -0.49
C VAL A 51 19.20 27.35 -0.79
N ARG A 52 19.65 27.27 -2.05
CA ARG A 52 20.87 27.89 -2.57
C ARG A 52 20.65 29.32 -3.06
N SER A 53 19.40 29.75 -3.25
CA SER A 53 19.05 31.11 -3.69
C SER A 53 18.41 31.93 -2.55
N ILE A 54 18.94 33.12 -2.29
CA ILE A 54 18.37 34.09 -1.34
C ILE A 54 18.06 35.39 -2.12
N ARG A 55 16.80 35.81 -2.11
CA ARG A 55 16.35 37.05 -2.76
C ARG A 55 16.62 38.27 -1.88
N PHE A 56 17.21 39.34 -2.42
CA PHE A 56 17.50 40.57 -1.66
C PHE A 56 16.23 41.26 -1.14
N GLN A 57 15.12 41.21 -1.87
CA GLN A 57 13.84 41.81 -1.49
C GLN A 57 13.14 41.09 -0.32
N ASN A 58 13.63 39.92 0.13
CA ASN A 58 13.03 39.23 1.26
C ASN A 58 13.26 40.00 2.56
N GLN A 59 12.22 40.67 3.04
CA GLN A 59 12.22 41.51 4.24
C GLN A 59 12.77 40.79 5.49
N ALA A 60 12.52 39.49 5.64
CA ALA A 60 13.00 38.73 6.80
C ALA A 60 14.53 38.54 6.77
N MET A 61 15.09 38.29 5.58
CA MET A 61 16.54 38.15 5.38
C MET A 61 17.22 39.52 5.37
N GLN A 62 16.56 40.53 4.83
CA GLN A 62 17.07 41.90 4.78
C GLN A 62 17.27 42.46 6.18
N LYS A 63 16.27 42.34 7.06
CA LYS A 63 16.35 42.87 8.43
C LYS A 63 17.35 42.12 9.32
N LYS A 64 17.55 40.82 9.09
CA LYS A 64 18.33 39.94 9.98
C LYS A 64 19.77 39.74 9.55
N ILE A 65 20.06 39.76 8.25
CA ILE A 65 21.40 39.49 7.71
C ILE A 65 21.87 40.65 6.83
N LEU A 66 21.10 41.03 5.80
CA LEU A 66 21.62 41.94 4.75
C LEU A 66 21.81 43.39 5.24
N SER A 67 21.03 43.84 6.23
CA SER A 67 21.16 45.18 6.83
C SER A 67 22.28 45.27 7.88
N LYS A 68 22.84 44.14 8.31
CA LYS A 68 23.86 44.07 9.36
C LYS A 68 25.25 44.09 8.72
N GLN A 69 26.13 44.95 9.22
CA GLN A 69 27.50 45.06 8.72
C GLN A 69 28.23 43.74 8.98
N GLY A 70 28.84 43.13 7.96
CA GLY A 70 29.47 41.80 8.05
C GLY A 70 28.52 40.61 7.83
N GLY A 71 27.19 40.81 7.82
CA GLY A 71 26.23 39.72 7.62
C GLY A 71 26.27 39.13 6.20
N VAL A 72 26.34 39.98 5.18
CA VAL A 72 26.50 39.55 3.77
C VAL A 72 27.86 38.91 3.54
N ASP A 73 28.91 39.43 4.19
CA ASP A 73 30.28 38.93 4.08
C ASP A 73 30.40 37.47 4.57
N ILE A 74 29.60 37.09 5.58
CA ILE A 74 29.48 35.68 6.02
C ILE A 74 28.91 34.82 4.88
N LEU A 75 27.88 35.27 4.17
CA LEU A 75 27.31 34.52 3.04
C LEU A 75 28.31 34.38 1.89
N TYR A 76 29.12 35.41 1.60
CA TYR A 76 30.20 35.32 0.62
C TYR A 76 31.26 34.29 1.01
N SER A 77 31.64 34.21 2.29
CA SER A 77 32.58 33.17 2.76
C SER A 77 32.01 31.74 2.69
N CYS A 78 30.68 31.58 2.76
CA CYS A 78 30.00 30.31 2.47
C CYS A 78 30.04 29.92 0.97
N GLY A 79 30.35 30.86 0.07
CA GLY A 79 30.42 30.63 -1.38
C GLY A 79 29.23 31.15 -2.18
N PHE A 80 28.34 31.95 -1.57
CA PHE A 80 27.29 32.65 -2.30
C PHE A 80 27.90 33.71 -3.22
N VAL A 81 27.29 33.95 -4.37
CA VAL A 81 27.69 34.99 -5.31
C VAL A 81 26.48 35.86 -5.66
N LEU A 82 26.69 37.17 -5.81
CA LEU A 82 25.67 38.09 -6.27
C LEU A 82 25.35 37.85 -7.74
N LYS A 83 24.08 37.63 -8.07
CA LYS A 83 23.58 37.51 -9.43
C LYS A 83 22.46 38.55 -9.63
N GLU A 84 22.62 39.39 -10.64
CA GLU A 84 21.59 40.33 -11.08
C GLU A 84 20.86 39.71 -12.26
N GLU A 85 19.53 39.57 -12.16
CA GLU A 85 18.70 39.07 -13.26
C GLU A 85 17.95 40.24 -13.88
N GLN A 86 18.26 40.54 -15.16
CA GLN A 86 17.54 41.54 -15.94
C GLN A 86 16.23 40.92 -16.44
N GLN A 87 15.12 41.29 -15.80
CA GLN A 87 13.79 40.88 -16.25
C GLN A 87 13.38 41.75 -17.44
N LEU A 88 13.15 41.14 -18.61
CA LEU A 88 12.80 41.80 -19.88
C LEU A 88 11.51 42.66 -19.84
N LEU A 89 10.70 42.57 -18.76
CA LEU A 89 9.36 43.18 -18.68
C LEU A 89 9.13 44.06 -17.43
N SER A 90 10.10 44.27 -16.55
CA SER A 90 9.92 45.16 -15.38
C SER A 90 10.32 46.60 -15.70
N LYS A 91 9.59 47.57 -15.11
CA LYS A 91 9.85 49.02 -15.26
C LYS A 91 11.31 49.33 -14.96
N ALA A 92 11.93 50.16 -15.81
CA ALA A 92 13.33 50.55 -15.74
C ALA A 92 13.76 50.91 -14.30
N GLY A 93 14.64 50.10 -13.71
CA GLY A 93 15.33 50.41 -12.45
C GLY A 93 15.15 49.43 -11.28
N GLN A 94 14.26 48.43 -11.37
CA GLN A 94 14.15 47.39 -10.33
C GLN A 94 14.50 46.01 -10.91
N GLY A 95 15.81 45.73 -11.02
CA GLY A 95 16.30 44.37 -11.19
C GLY A 95 16.15 43.59 -9.88
N ASP A 96 15.78 42.31 -9.96
CA ASP A 96 15.78 41.44 -8.80
C ASP A 96 17.21 40.90 -8.57
N SER A 97 17.89 41.38 -7.54
CA SER A 97 19.19 40.85 -7.11
C SER A 97 19.02 39.60 -6.25
N PHE A 98 19.83 38.57 -6.50
CA PHE A 98 19.84 37.33 -5.73
C PHE A 98 21.26 36.97 -5.27
N LEU A 99 21.40 36.37 -4.10
CA LEU A 99 22.60 35.64 -3.67
C LEU A 99 22.39 34.16 -4.00
N VAL A 100 23.25 33.60 -4.85
CA VAL A 100 23.15 32.20 -5.29
C VAL A 100 24.43 31.45 -4.95
N LEU A 101 24.29 30.31 -4.26
CA LEU A 101 25.37 29.35 -4.05
C LEU A 101 25.46 28.41 -5.26
N GLN A 102 26.53 28.54 -6.04
CA GLN A 102 26.77 27.67 -7.20
C GLN A 102 27.21 26.27 -6.76
N ASP A 103 26.84 25.25 -7.55
CA ASP A 103 27.16 23.84 -7.32
C ASP A 103 28.66 23.57 -7.15
N GLN A 104 29.50 24.30 -7.87
CA GLN A 104 30.96 24.21 -7.80
C GLN A 104 31.52 24.72 -6.47
N ASN A 105 30.76 25.57 -5.78
CA ASN A 105 31.16 26.22 -4.53
C ASN A 105 30.55 25.57 -3.28
N GLU A 106 29.69 24.55 -3.45
CA GLU A 106 29.09 23.79 -2.36
C GLU A 106 30.04 22.71 -1.84
N ASP A 107 30.95 23.12 -0.98
CA ASP A 107 31.80 22.21 -0.22
C ASP A 107 31.14 21.89 1.13
N THR A 108 30.76 20.63 1.31
CA THR A 108 30.08 20.15 2.52
C THR A 108 30.97 20.26 3.76
N ASP A 109 32.26 19.97 3.62
CA ASP A 109 33.19 19.98 4.75
C ASP A 109 33.45 21.41 5.20
N TRP A 110 33.56 22.33 4.24
CA TRP A 110 33.64 23.76 4.51
C TRP A 110 32.37 24.30 5.19
N LEU A 111 31.19 23.96 4.71
CA LEU A 111 29.93 24.41 5.32
C LEU A 111 29.76 23.90 6.76
N VAL A 112 30.21 22.68 7.06
CA VAL A 112 30.28 22.16 8.43
C VAL A 112 31.27 22.97 9.28
N HIS A 113 32.42 23.34 8.73
CA HIS A 113 33.39 24.22 9.42
C HIS A 113 32.80 25.60 9.74
N VAL A 114 32.16 26.25 8.75
CA VAL A 114 31.49 27.56 8.93
C VAL A 114 30.42 27.47 10.01
N ARG A 115 29.60 26.41 9.98
CA ARG A 115 28.57 26.17 10.99
C ARG A 115 29.16 26.04 12.40
N HIS A 116 30.25 25.30 12.54
CA HIS A 116 30.93 25.16 13.83
C HIS A 116 31.47 26.51 14.31
N ALA A 117 32.14 27.28 13.45
CA ALA A 117 32.65 28.60 13.77
C ALA A 117 31.55 29.57 14.23
N LEU A 118 30.42 29.63 13.51
CA LEU A 118 29.25 30.44 13.89
C LEU A 118 28.66 30.01 15.24
N SER A 119 28.63 28.71 15.52
CA SER A 119 28.15 28.19 16.81
C SER A 119 29.09 28.58 17.96
N GLN A 120 30.41 28.52 17.73
CA GLN A 120 31.41 28.91 18.71
C GLN A 120 31.33 30.40 19.05
N VAL A 121 31.18 31.27 18.04
CA VAL A 121 30.99 32.72 18.24
C VAL A 121 29.72 33.01 19.03
N ALA A 122 28.61 32.34 18.70
CA ALA A 122 27.35 32.53 19.42
C ALA A 122 27.43 32.14 20.90
N ILE A 123 28.16 31.07 21.23
CA ILE A 123 28.29 30.57 22.61
C ILE A 123 29.30 31.38 23.41
N HIS A 124 30.51 31.58 22.87
CA HIS A 124 31.63 32.16 23.62
C HIS A 124 31.63 33.69 23.66
N GLN A 125 31.27 34.35 22.55
CA GLN A 125 31.36 35.81 22.46
C GLN A 125 30.01 36.47 22.74
N LEU A 126 28.91 35.90 22.22
CA LEU A 126 27.56 36.43 22.40
C LEU A 126 26.80 35.82 23.60
N LYS A 127 27.47 34.96 24.40
CA LYS A 127 26.96 34.34 25.64
C LYS A 127 25.60 33.64 25.49
N CYS A 128 25.33 33.06 24.32
CA CYS A 128 24.09 32.36 24.07
C CYS A 128 24.12 30.94 24.66
N LYS A 129 23.01 30.49 25.23
CA LYS A 129 22.90 29.10 25.72
C LYS A 129 22.93 28.13 24.52
N PRO A 130 23.63 26.98 24.61
CA PRO A 130 23.70 26.01 23.53
C PRO A 130 22.33 25.51 23.06
N ASP A 131 21.35 25.46 23.95
CA ASP A 131 19.98 24.99 23.69
C ASP A 131 19.14 25.98 22.86
N MET A 132 19.58 27.23 22.75
CA MET A 132 18.91 28.27 21.93
C MET A 132 19.37 28.25 20.47
N LEU A 133 20.39 27.45 20.13
CA LEU A 133 20.90 27.31 18.77
C LEU A 133 20.18 26.22 17.99
N PRO A 134 20.06 26.33 16.66
CA PRO A 134 19.57 25.25 15.82
C PRO A 134 20.35 23.95 16.09
N LYS A 135 19.63 22.87 16.39
CA LYS A 135 20.23 21.55 16.64
C LYS A 135 20.93 21.06 15.37
N PHE A 136 22.21 20.74 15.49
CA PHE A 136 22.98 20.22 14.36
C PHE A 136 22.39 18.89 13.89
N GLN A 137 22.10 18.81 12.60
CA GLN A 137 21.85 17.55 11.92
C GLN A 137 23.04 17.30 11.00
N PRO A 138 23.77 16.18 11.16
CA PRO A 138 24.89 15.87 10.29
C PRO A 138 24.39 15.77 8.83
N PRO A 139 25.20 16.22 7.84
CA PRO A 139 24.84 16.11 6.44
C PRO A 139 24.55 14.66 6.08
N VAL A 140 23.54 14.45 5.22
CA VAL A 140 23.20 13.12 4.73
C VAL A 140 24.42 12.59 3.97
N THR A 141 25.02 11.49 4.45
CA THR A 141 26.22 10.92 3.85
C THR A 141 25.96 10.70 2.36
N LYS A 142 26.68 11.43 1.49
CA LYS A 142 26.69 11.12 0.05
C LYS A 142 27.25 9.71 -0.05
N VAL A 143 26.38 8.72 -0.27
CA VAL A 143 26.82 7.35 -0.52
C VAL A 143 27.64 7.43 -1.79
N ALA A 144 28.97 7.40 -1.66
CA ALA A 144 29.85 7.33 -2.80
C ALA A 144 29.48 6.04 -3.54
N VAL A 145 28.93 6.18 -4.76
CA VAL A 145 28.83 5.07 -5.69
C VAL A 145 30.25 4.80 -6.16
N GLY A 146 31.03 4.14 -5.29
CA GLY A 146 32.31 3.58 -5.66
C GLY A 146 32.04 2.45 -6.63
N ASN A 147 32.82 2.40 -7.72
CA ASN A 147 32.95 1.27 -8.64
C ASN A 147 33.58 0.05 -7.93
N GLY A 148 33.02 -0.35 -6.79
CA GLY A 148 33.31 -1.61 -6.13
C GLY A 148 32.61 -2.72 -6.90
N THR A 149 33.40 -3.65 -7.43
CA THR A 149 32.96 -4.92 -7.99
C THR A 149 31.78 -5.49 -7.20
N PHE A 150 30.61 -5.55 -7.84
CA PHE A 150 29.39 -6.17 -7.33
C PHE A 150 29.58 -7.69 -7.20
N GLY A 151 30.26 -8.11 -6.13
CA GLY A 151 30.17 -9.46 -5.61
C GLY A 151 28.86 -9.58 -4.84
N GLN A 152 27.91 -10.34 -5.39
CA GLN A 152 26.55 -10.62 -4.88
C GLN A 152 25.57 -9.46 -5.03
N GLY A 153 24.51 -9.72 -5.82
CA GLY A 153 23.54 -8.74 -6.28
C GLY A 153 22.90 -7.92 -5.16
N PHE A 154 23.01 -6.59 -5.29
CA PHE A 154 22.25 -5.65 -4.48
C PHE A 154 20.76 -5.81 -4.77
N ASN A 155 20.06 -6.53 -3.89
CA ASN A 155 18.62 -6.69 -3.99
C ASN A 155 17.93 -5.60 -3.17
N VAL A 156 17.44 -4.57 -3.86
CA VAL A 156 16.72 -3.40 -3.31
C VAL A 156 15.55 -3.81 -2.41
N TYR A 157 15.00 -5.01 -2.60
CA TYR A 157 13.84 -5.50 -1.87
C TYR A 157 14.18 -6.37 -0.65
N GLN A 158 15.46 -6.62 -0.39
CA GLN A 158 15.89 -7.44 0.73
C GLN A 158 16.16 -6.54 1.94
N GLY A 159 15.48 -6.83 3.06
CA GLY A 159 15.59 -6.02 4.28
C GLY A 159 17.02 -5.97 4.80
N ALA A 160 17.59 -4.77 4.89
CA ALA A 160 18.92 -4.59 5.47
C ALA A 160 18.86 -4.68 6.99
N ARG A 161 19.86 -5.32 7.60
CA ARG A 161 20.04 -5.22 9.04
C ARG A 161 20.65 -3.85 9.37
N PHE A 162 20.14 -3.20 10.41
CA PHE A 162 20.79 -2.03 10.98
C PHE A 162 21.54 -2.47 12.23
N ASP A 163 22.85 -2.62 12.11
CA ASP A 163 23.74 -2.79 13.25
C ASP A 163 24.78 -1.66 13.19
N GLY A 164 24.95 -0.94 14.29
CA GLY A 164 25.81 0.25 14.38
C GLY A 164 27.26 -0.04 14.03
N GLN A 165 27.73 -1.27 14.29
CA GLN A 165 29.09 -1.71 13.94
C GLN A 165 29.23 -2.03 12.45
N SER A 166 28.22 -2.63 11.82
CA SER A 166 28.23 -2.94 10.39
C SER A 166 28.08 -1.67 9.52
N ALA A 167 27.31 -0.70 10.01
CA ALA A 167 27.15 0.61 9.36
C ALA A 167 28.45 1.43 9.38
N ALA A 168 29.27 1.32 10.44
CA ALA A 168 30.55 2.01 10.56
C ALA A 168 31.63 1.47 9.61
N VAL A 169 31.55 0.19 9.23
CA VAL A 169 32.54 -0.49 8.37
C VAL A 169 32.10 -0.52 6.89
N GLY A 170 30.91 0.02 6.57
CA GLY A 170 30.38 0.00 5.21
C GLY A 170 30.04 -1.41 4.69
N GLN A 171 30.03 -2.43 5.57
CA GLN A 171 29.66 -3.79 5.20
C GLN A 171 28.13 -3.95 5.30
N SER A 172 27.48 -4.02 4.13
CA SER A 172 26.09 -4.48 4.04
C SER A 172 26.05 -5.98 4.26
N LEU A 173 26.03 -6.36 5.52
CA LEU A 173 25.75 -7.73 5.89
C LEU A 173 24.23 -7.88 5.81
N GLY A 174 23.76 -8.64 4.83
CA GLY A 174 22.32 -8.84 4.59
C GLY A 174 21.56 -9.36 5.81
N PRO A 175 20.23 -9.55 5.69
CA PRO A 175 19.43 -10.05 6.79
C PRO A 175 19.95 -11.41 7.30
N PRO A 176 19.83 -11.72 8.60
CA PRO A 176 20.27 -13.01 9.13
C PRO A 176 19.58 -14.16 8.40
N LYS A 177 20.27 -15.30 8.25
CA LYS A 177 19.69 -16.48 7.58
C LYS A 177 18.33 -16.82 8.21
N GLY A 178 17.26 -16.66 7.44
CA GLY A 178 15.88 -16.93 7.88
C GLY A 178 15.08 -15.73 8.39
N TRP A 179 15.62 -14.51 8.36
CA TRP A 179 14.84 -13.32 8.71
C TRP A 179 13.71 -13.08 7.71
N LYS A 180 12.51 -12.84 8.23
CA LYS A 180 11.31 -12.49 7.48
C LYS A 180 10.74 -11.20 8.05
N SER A 181 10.30 -10.30 7.18
CA SER A 181 9.59 -9.11 7.61
C SER A 181 8.27 -9.48 8.31
N ALA A 182 7.76 -8.61 9.18
CA ALA A 182 6.46 -8.83 9.83
C ALA A 182 5.31 -9.02 8.81
N THR A 183 5.41 -8.35 7.66
CA THR A 183 4.48 -8.51 6.54
C THR A 183 4.58 -9.87 5.87
N GLU A 184 5.78 -10.40 5.66
CA GLU A 184 6.00 -11.74 5.07
C GLU A 184 5.59 -12.85 6.03
N ALA A 185 5.89 -12.72 7.32
CA ALA A 185 5.45 -13.67 8.33
C ALA A 185 3.92 -13.74 8.42
N HIS A 186 3.23 -12.61 8.27
CA HIS A 186 1.77 -12.58 8.23
C HIS A 186 1.22 -13.21 6.95
N LEU A 187 1.83 -12.92 5.79
CA LEU A 187 1.47 -13.53 4.52
C LEU A 187 1.57 -15.05 4.58
N GLU A 188 2.69 -15.60 5.06
CA GLU A 188 2.88 -17.05 5.20
C GLU A 188 1.87 -17.69 6.17
N SER A 189 1.53 -16.99 7.26
CA SER A 189 0.50 -17.45 8.20
C SER A 189 -0.88 -17.52 7.54
N LEU A 190 -1.24 -16.53 6.73
CA LEU A 190 -2.51 -16.53 5.99
C LEU A 190 -2.55 -17.61 4.91
N GLU A 191 -1.44 -17.84 4.19
CA GLU A 191 -1.32 -18.92 3.19
C GLU A 191 -1.48 -20.30 3.84
N LYS A 192 -0.77 -20.56 4.94
CA LYS A 192 -0.91 -21.81 5.71
C LYS A 192 -2.35 -22.02 6.17
N LYS A 193 -3.01 -20.95 6.61
CA LYS A 193 -4.41 -21.01 7.06
C LYS A 193 -5.37 -21.25 5.91
N GLN A 194 -5.17 -20.60 4.76
CA GLN A 194 -5.93 -20.86 3.55
C GLN A 194 -5.80 -22.33 3.13
N ALA A 195 -4.59 -22.89 3.14
CA ALA A 195 -4.36 -24.30 2.84
C ALA A 195 -5.01 -25.24 3.87
N GLN A 196 -5.00 -24.88 5.16
CA GLN A 196 -5.70 -25.65 6.20
C GLN A 196 -7.22 -25.64 6.00
N LEU A 197 -7.82 -24.49 5.65
CA LEU A 197 -9.24 -24.39 5.35
C LEU A 197 -9.59 -25.23 4.12
N ALA A 198 -8.80 -25.15 3.05
CA ALA A 198 -8.97 -25.97 1.85
C ALA A 198 -8.93 -27.48 2.17
N LYS A 199 -7.97 -27.93 2.99
CA LYS A 199 -7.88 -29.33 3.42
C LYS A 199 -9.08 -29.78 4.25
N LYS A 200 -9.57 -28.93 5.16
CA LYS A 200 -10.76 -29.25 5.97
C LYS A 200 -12.02 -29.44 5.12
N HIS A 201 -12.15 -28.69 4.03
CA HIS A 201 -13.30 -28.78 3.14
C HIS A 201 -13.26 -29.96 2.16
N GLN A 202 -12.12 -30.66 2.06
CA GLN A 202 -11.94 -31.78 1.11
C GLN A 202 -12.66 -33.09 1.51
N ILE A 203 -13.42 -33.10 2.62
CA ILE A 203 -13.93 -34.32 3.27
C ILE A 203 -15.35 -34.73 2.80
N ALA A 204 -16.09 -33.93 2.03
CA ALA A 204 -17.43 -34.30 1.56
C ALA A 204 -17.44 -34.55 0.04
N LYS A 205 -17.71 -35.79 -0.38
CA LYS A 205 -17.72 -36.25 -1.79
C LYS A 205 -19.13 -36.52 -2.33
N GLU A 206 -20.17 -36.12 -1.60
CA GLU A 206 -21.56 -36.27 -2.07
C GLU A 206 -21.88 -35.15 -3.06
N ARG A 207 -22.00 -35.53 -4.35
CA ARG A 207 -22.08 -34.60 -5.49
C ARG A 207 -23.47 -33.99 -5.70
N ASN A 208 -24.49 -34.50 -5.00
CA ASN A 208 -25.85 -33.96 -4.93
C ASN A 208 -26.36 -33.42 -6.28
N TRP A 209 -26.55 -34.34 -7.23
CA TRP A 209 -27.00 -34.02 -8.58
C TRP A 209 -28.47 -33.65 -8.62
N VAL A 210 -28.77 -32.57 -9.34
CA VAL A 210 -30.15 -32.16 -9.64
C VAL A 210 -30.24 -31.81 -11.13
N ALA A 211 -31.07 -32.52 -11.89
CA ALA A 211 -31.36 -32.19 -13.28
C ALA A 211 -32.58 -31.27 -13.38
N LEU A 212 -32.51 -30.29 -14.27
CA LEU A 212 -33.58 -29.36 -14.61
C LEU A 212 -33.97 -29.56 -16.08
N ARG A 213 -35.27 -29.53 -16.35
CA ARG A 213 -35.79 -29.55 -17.71
C ARG A 213 -35.54 -28.20 -18.41
N PRO A 214 -35.58 -28.16 -19.75
CA PRO A 214 -35.45 -26.91 -20.49
C PRO A 214 -36.49 -25.87 -20.03
N GLY A 215 -36.02 -24.74 -19.51
CA GLY A 215 -36.87 -23.65 -19.02
C GLY A 215 -37.30 -23.72 -17.55
N GLU A 216 -36.96 -24.79 -16.84
CA GLU A 216 -37.24 -24.95 -15.41
C GLU A 216 -36.18 -24.21 -14.56
N VAL A 217 -36.63 -23.50 -13.53
CA VAL A 217 -35.74 -22.86 -12.54
C VAL A 217 -35.98 -23.49 -11.18
N LEU A 218 -34.91 -23.91 -10.49
CA LEU A 218 -35.04 -24.36 -9.10
C LEU A 218 -35.47 -23.18 -8.23
N ASN A 219 -36.53 -23.36 -7.44
CA ASN A 219 -36.87 -22.43 -6.37
C ASN A 219 -35.69 -22.37 -5.39
N ALA A 220 -35.11 -21.17 -5.24
CA ALA A 220 -34.15 -20.95 -4.17
C ALA A 220 -34.85 -21.18 -2.82
N PRO A 221 -34.22 -21.87 -1.85
CA PRO A 221 -34.73 -21.82 -0.48
C PRO A 221 -34.85 -20.35 -0.06
N PRO A 222 -35.88 -19.96 0.72
CA PRO A 222 -36.04 -18.59 1.16
C PRO A 222 -34.78 -18.21 1.94
N ALA A 223 -33.93 -17.39 1.32
CA ALA A 223 -32.87 -16.72 2.05
C ALA A 223 -33.57 -15.96 3.17
N ALA A 224 -33.17 -16.25 4.41
CA ALA A 224 -33.66 -15.63 5.62
C ALA A 224 -34.01 -14.16 5.36
N GLU A 225 -35.27 -13.83 5.61
CA GLU A 225 -35.88 -12.53 5.39
C GLU A 225 -34.90 -11.41 5.76
N ALA A 226 -34.28 -10.83 4.73
CA ALA A 226 -33.96 -9.43 4.82
C ALA A 226 -35.33 -8.76 4.95
N THR A 227 -35.69 -8.38 6.18
CA THR A 227 -36.82 -7.51 6.50
C THR A 227 -36.68 -6.22 5.72
N ARG A 228 -37.01 -6.25 4.43
CA ARG A 228 -37.33 -5.09 3.63
C ARG A 228 -38.81 -4.90 3.86
N GLY A 229 -39.13 -4.00 4.79
CA GLY A 229 -40.48 -3.56 5.02
C GLY A 229 -41.13 -3.22 3.68
N ALA A 230 -42.14 -4.00 3.31
CA ALA A 230 -43.03 -3.68 2.21
C ALA A 230 -43.85 -2.46 2.63
N GLN A 231 -43.34 -1.26 2.37
CA GLN A 231 -44.17 -0.07 2.35
C GLN A 231 -44.77 0.07 0.96
N GLN A 232 -46.11 0.07 0.94
CA GLN A 232 -46.94 0.35 -0.22
C GLN A 232 -46.48 1.61 -0.95
N LEU A 233 -46.33 1.46 -2.25
CA LEU A 233 -46.03 2.51 -3.21
C LEU A 233 -47.18 3.52 -3.23
N GLN A 234 -47.02 4.66 -2.55
CA GLN A 234 -47.69 5.91 -2.92
C GLN A 234 -46.65 6.78 -3.62
N SER A 235 -46.86 6.96 -4.92
CA SER A 235 -46.17 7.90 -5.78
C SER A 235 -46.32 9.32 -5.21
N THR A 236 -45.19 9.98 -4.88
CA THR A 236 -44.90 11.44 -5.06
C THR A 236 -43.78 12.00 -4.16
N THR A 237 -42.61 11.33 -3.99
CA THR A 237 -41.44 11.98 -3.32
C THR A 237 -40.05 11.47 -3.80
N SER A 238 -39.91 11.03 -5.05
CA SER A 238 -38.70 10.35 -5.57
C SER A 238 -37.40 11.16 -5.57
N SER A 239 -37.45 12.49 -5.59
CA SER A 239 -36.22 13.31 -5.76
C SER A 239 -35.27 13.30 -4.55
N ARG A 240 -35.76 13.03 -3.32
CA ARG A 240 -34.95 13.16 -2.10
C ARG A 240 -34.15 11.88 -1.79
N GLU A 241 -34.71 10.72 -2.10
CA GLU A 241 -34.04 9.42 -1.91
C GLU A 241 -32.94 9.20 -2.94
N ASP A 242 -33.19 9.57 -4.19
CA ASP A 242 -32.19 9.52 -5.27
C ASP A 242 -31.01 10.44 -4.99
N SER A 243 -31.27 11.63 -4.41
CA SER A 243 -30.20 12.57 -4.04
C SER A 243 -29.25 12.02 -2.96
N ALA A 244 -29.78 11.24 -2.00
CA ALA A 244 -28.98 10.61 -0.95
C ALA A 244 -28.13 9.46 -1.53
N LEU A 245 -28.67 8.69 -2.48
CA LEU A 245 -27.93 7.67 -3.22
C LEU A 245 -26.81 8.30 -4.05
N ILE A 246 -27.09 9.41 -4.76
CA ILE A 246 -26.10 10.17 -5.53
C ILE A 246 -25.01 10.72 -4.62
N ALA A 247 -25.36 11.34 -3.49
CA ALA A 247 -24.39 11.85 -2.52
C ALA A 247 -23.49 10.73 -1.95
N SER A 248 -24.07 9.57 -1.63
CA SER A 248 -23.33 8.40 -1.14
C SER A 248 -22.36 7.85 -2.20
N HIS A 249 -22.76 7.87 -3.48
CA HIS A 249 -21.92 7.45 -4.60
C HIS A 249 -20.76 8.43 -4.83
N ILE A 250 -21.05 9.74 -4.84
CA ILE A 250 -20.04 10.80 -4.99
C ILE A 250 -19.02 10.73 -3.86
N GLN A 251 -19.46 10.57 -2.61
CA GLN A 251 -18.57 10.47 -1.45
C GLN A 251 -17.69 9.20 -1.52
N LYS A 252 -18.24 8.07 -2.00
CA LYS A 252 -17.49 6.83 -2.20
C LYS A 252 -16.46 6.95 -3.32
N GLN A 253 -16.79 7.65 -4.41
CA GLN A 253 -15.88 7.93 -5.50
C GLN A 253 -14.74 8.86 -5.07
N GLN A 254 -15.04 9.93 -4.33
CA GLN A 254 -14.01 10.82 -3.76
C GLN A 254 -13.05 10.08 -2.83
N LYS A 255 -13.55 9.16 -1.99
CA LYS A 255 -12.68 8.29 -1.17
C LYS A 255 -11.78 7.40 -2.02
N ARG A 256 -12.29 6.78 -3.09
CA ARG A 256 -11.47 5.95 -3.99
C ARG A 256 -10.36 6.77 -4.65
N VAL A 257 -10.68 7.96 -5.16
CA VAL A 257 -9.69 8.85 -5.78
C VAL A 257 -8.66 9.32 -4.75
N GLN A 258 -9.07 9.65 -3.52
CA GLN A 258 -8.15 10.03 -2.45
C GLN A 258 -7.28 8.85 -2.00
N GLU A 259 -7.83 7.64 -1.93
CA GLU A 259 -7.10 6.39 -1.62
C GLU A 259 -6.12 6.03 -2.73
N GLU A 260 -6.49 6.23 -4.00
CA GLU A 260 -5.62 6.03 -5.17
C GLU A 260 -4.51 7.09 -5.24
N ALA A 261 -4.82 8.36 -4.98
CA ALA A 261 -3.82 9.43 -4.87
C ALA A 261 -2.88 9.22 -3.67
N ASN A 262 -3.38 8.65 -2.58
CA ASN A 262 -2.60 8.26 -1.41
C ASN A 262 -2.00 6.85 -1.52
N ARG A 263 -2.17 6.16 -2.66
CA ARG A 263 -1.62 4.81 -2.88
C ARG A 263 -0.12 4.94 -3.14
N GLY A 264 0.62 5.12 -2.05
CA GLY A 264 2.08 5.13 -2.07
C GLY A 264 2.68 3.81 -2.60
N PHE A 265 4.00 3.76 -2.67
CA PHE A 265 4.71 2.56 -3.09
C PHE A 265 4.40 1.38 -2.15
N THR A 266 3.77 0.33 -2.70
CA THR A 266 3.51 -0.92 -1.99
C THR A 266 4.56 -1.96 -2.34
N THR A 267 5.06 -2.67 -1.33
CA THR A 267 5.96 -3.82 -1.54
C THR A 267 5.18 -5.00 -2.11
N LYS A 268 5.88 -5.93 -2.78
CA LYS A 268 5.29 -7.18 -3.28
C LYS A 268 4.54 -7.92 -2.17
N ALA A 269 5.15 -8.04 -0.99
CA ALA A 269 4.54 -8.67 0.19
C ALA A 269 3.23 -7.98 0.62
N MET A 270 3.13 -6.64 0.54
CA MET A 270 1.88 -5.94 0.85
C MET A 270 0.78 -6.20 -0.19
N ARG A 271 1.12 -6.24 -1.48
CA ARG A 271 0.16 -6.57 -2.55
C ARG A 271 -0.36 -8.00 -2.43
N ASP A 272 0.53 -8.94 -2.17
CA ASP A 272 0.17 -10.35 -2.07
C ASP A 272 -0.64 -10.62 -0.79
N LEU A 273 -0.34 -9.93 0.31
CA LEU A 273 -1.14 -9.96 1.54
C LEU A 273 -2.56 -9.42 1.29
N GLU A 274 -2.72 -8.33 0.53
CA GLU A 274 -4.05 -7.83 0.14
C GLU A 274 -4.81 -8.80 -0.76
N LYS A 275 -4.13 -9.46 -1.71
CA LYS A 275 -4.74 -10.47 -2.56
C LYS A 275 -5.27 -11.64 -1.74
N ILE A 276 -4.44 -12.21 -0.86
CA ILE A 276 -4.81 -13.35 -0.02
C ILE A 276 -5.94 -12.98 0.95
N LYS A 277 -5.94 -11.76 1.51
CA LYS A 277 -7.04 -11.28 2.35
C LYS A 277 -8.37 -11.15 1.60
N LYS A 278 -8.32 -10.71 0.34
CA LYS A 278 -9.51 -10.57 -0.52
C LYS A 278 -9.97 -11.92 -1.07
N GLN A 279 -9.08 -12.88 -1.22
CA GLN A 279 -9.41 -14.22 -1.67
C GLN A 279 -10.34 -14.89 -0.66
N LYS A 280 -11.45 -15.43 -1.16
CA LYS A 280 -12.40 -16.20 -0.37
C LYS A 280 -12.15 -17.66 -0.61
N VAL A 281 -12.15 -18.44 0.47
CA VAL A 281 -12.08 -19.90 0.39
C VAL A 281 -13.51 -20.39 0.50
N TYR A 282 -13.98 -21.09 -0.54
CA TYR A 282 -15.31 -21.65 -0.58
C TYR A 282 -15.26 -23.12 -0.16
N SER A 283 -16.30 -23.54 0.57
CA SER A 283 -16.42 -24.94 1.03
C SER A 283 -16.64 -25.91 -0.12
N HIS A 284 -17.49 -25.54 -1.07
CA HIS A 284 -17.79 -26.28 -2.29
C HIS A 284 -18.03 -25.30 -3.44
N THR A 285 -18.14 -25.84 -4.65
CA THR A 285 -18.40 -25.14 -5.90
C THR A 285 -19.63 -25.73 -6.56
N LEU A 286 -20.49 -24.87 -7.11
CA LEU A 286 -21.68 -25.31 -7.84
C LEU A 286 -21.44 -25.18 -9.35
N LEU A 287 -21.46 -26.29 -10.07
CA LEU A 287 -21.39 -26.28 -11.52
C LEU A 287 -22.78 -26.51 -12.10
N ALA A 288 -23.25 -25.55 -12.89
CA ALA A 288 -24.45 -25.66 -13.70
C ALA A 288 -24.06 -26.05 -15.12
N ILE A 289 -24.18 -27.33 -15.45
CA ILE A 289 -23.79 -27.91 -16.73
C ILE A 289 -25.00 -27.88 -17.65
N THR A 290 -24.87 -27.21 -18.79
CA THR A 290 -25.93 -27.07 -19.79
C THR A 290 -25.61 -27.92 -21.02
N PHE A 291 -26.57 -28.73 -21.44
CA PHE A 291 -26.47 -29.62 -22.58
C PHE A 291 -27.08 -28.98 -23.85
N PRO A 292 -26.71 -29.47 -25.05
CA PRO A 292 -27.24 -28.95 -26.32
C PRO A 292 -28.75 -29.13 -26.53
N ASP A 293 -29.40 -30.03 -25.79
CA ASP A 293 -30.85 -30.23 -25.77
C ASP A 293 -31.60 -29.17 -24.93
N GLY A 294 -30.87 -28.27 -24.26
CA GLY A 294 -31.43 -27.27 -23.36
C GLY A 294 -31.66 -27.78 -21.93
N CYS A 295 -31.39 -29.06 -21.65
CA CYS A 295 -31.41 -29.57 -20.29
C CYS A 295 -30.18 -29.08 -19.53
N SER A 296 -30.31 -28.96 -18.21
CA SER A 296 -29.18 -28.60 -17.36
C SER A 296 -29.12 -29.45 -16.11
N CYS A 297 -27.92 -29.75 -15.63
CA CYS A 297 -27.74 -30.38 -14.34
C CYS A 297 -26.86 -29.51 -13.44
N LYS A 298 -27.13 -29.56 -12.14
CA LYS A 298 -26.32 -28.91 -11.13
C LYS A 298 -25.66 -29.98 -10.28
N GLY A 299 -24.35 -29.82 -10.04
CA GLY A 299 -23.58 -30.68 -9.17
C GLY A 299 -22.70 -29.88 -8.21
N GLN A 300 -22.48 -30.43 -7.02
CA GLN A 300 -21.55 -29.91 -6.02
C GLN A 300 -20.17 -30.54 -6.21
N PHE A 301 -19.15 -29.70 -6.35
CA PHE A 301 -17.76 -30.09 -6.57
C PHE A 301 -16.83 -29.37 -5.60
N LEU A 302 -15.67 -29.93 -5.34
CA LEU A 302 -14.66 -29.26 -4.52
C LEU A 302 -13.86 -28.27 -5.37
N PRO A 303 -13.45 -27.10 -4.83
CA PRO A 303 -12.66 -26.13 -5.60
C PRO A 303 -11.35 -26.71 -6.18
N ALA A 304 -10.75 -27.68 -5.49
CA ALA A 304 -9.49 -28.31 -5.88
C ALA A 304 -9.67 -29.52 -6.82
N GLU A 305 -10.89 -29.85 -7.25
CA GLU A 305 -11.12 -30.93 -8.21
C GLU A 305 -10.66 -30.54 -9.61
N THR A 306 -10.19 -31.55 -10.35
CA THR A 306 -9.80 -31.40 -11.75
C THR A 306 -11.00 -31.50 -12.66
N VAL A 307 -10.90 -30.86 -13.82
CA VAL A 307 -11.93 -30.98 -14.87
C VAL A 307 -12.12 -32.43 -15.30
N ASN A 308 -11.07 -33.27 -15.28
CA ASN A 308 -11.20 -34.69 -15.56
C ASN A 308 -12.13 -35.42 -14.57
N SER A 309 -11.98 -35.16 -13.26
CA SER A 309 -12.88 -35.72 -12.24
C SER A 309 -14.33 -35.30 -12.50
N VAL A 310 -14.56 -34.03 -12.86
CA VAL A 310 -15.90 -33.53 -13.22
C VAL A 310 -16.46 -34.26 -14.45
N MET A 311 -15.65 -34.43 -15.50
CA MET A 311 -16.07 -35.15 -16.71
C MET A 311 -16.38 -36.63 -16.44
N GLU A 312 -15.57 -37.32 -15.64
CA GLU A 312 -15.84 -38.69 -15.20
C GLU A 312 -17.13 -38.79 -14.38
N SER A 313 -17.38 -37.81 -13.49
CA SER A 313 -18.60 -37.74 -12.70
C SER A 313 -19.83 -37.57 -13.58
N ILE A 314 -19.75 -36.70 -14.58
CA ILE A 314 -20.82 -36.52 -15.57
C ILE A 314 -21.05 -37.83 -16.36
N ARG A 315 -19.99 -38.55 -16.74
CA ARG A 315 -20.11 -39.82 -17.46
C ARG A 315 -20.82 -40.89 -16.65
N HIS A 316 -20.44 -41.08 -15.38
CA HIS A 316 -20.95 -42.19 -14.58
C HIS A 316 -22.31 -41.91 -13.94
N GLU A 317 -22.56 -40.68 -13.48
CA GLU A 317 -23.73 -40.36 -12.65
C GLU A 317 -24.82 -39.61 -13.42
N VAL A 318 -24.46 -38.88 -14.48
CA VAL A 318 -25.37 -37.93 -15.17
C VAL A 318 -25.87 -38.45 -16.52
N LEU A 319 -24.98 -39.06 -17.31
CA LEU A 319 -25.29 -39.53 -18.66
C LEU A 319 -25.94 -40.92 -18.67
N THR A 320 -26.85 -41.11 -19.63
CA THR A 320 -27.43 -42.42 -19.96
C THR A 320 -26.40 -43.34 -20.59
N GLU A 321 -26.52 -44.66 -20.37
CA GLU A 321 -25.56 -45.70 -20.76
C GLU A 321 -25.08 -45.61 -22.22
N GLY A 322 -25.95 -45.19 -23.14
CA GLY A 322 -25.61 -44.99 -24.57
C GLY A 322 -24.66 -43.83 -24.87
N PHE A 323 -24.48 -42.88 -23.94
CA PHE A 323 -23.64 -41.70 -24.10
C PHE A 323 -22.35 -41.73 -23.26
N GLN A 324 -22.18 -42.75 -22.41
CA GLN A 324 -21.03 -42.84 -21.50
C GLN A 324 -19.70 -43.08 -22.24
N SER A 325 -19.76 -43.74 -23.40
CA SER A 325 -18.61 -44.06 -24.26
C SER A 325 -18.26 -42.96 -25.26
N GLU A 326 -19.08 -41.91 -25.36
CA GLU A 326 -18.89 -40.83 -26.35
C GLU A 326 -18.06 -39.67 -25.78
N GLY A 327 -17.20 -39.12 -26.63
CA GLY A 327 -16.30 -38.03 -26.26
C GLY A 327 -17.00 -36.67 -26.27
N PHE A 328 -17.18 -36.05 -25.11
CA PHE A 328 -17.62 -34.66 -24.97
C PHE A 328 -16.52 -33.74 -24.41
N GLU A 329 -16.65 -32.45 -24.71
CA GLU A 329 -15.79 -31.36 -24.25
C GLU A 329 -16.63 -30.36 -23.44
N LEU A 330 -16.04 -29.80 -22.38
CA LEU A 330 -16.63 -28.74 -21.57
C LEU A 330 -16.09 -27.38 -22.00
N TYR A 331 -16.94 -26.36 -22.05
CA TYR A 331 -16.54 -24.99 -22.38
C TYR A 331 -17.34 -23.94 -21.62
N ILE A 332 -16.76 -22.74 -21.51
CA ILE A 332 -17.40 -21.53 -20.95
C ILE A 332 -17.61 -20.49 -22.07
N THR A 333 -18.55 -19.56 -21.89
CA THR A 333 -18.86 -18.48 -22.85
C THR A 333 -19.50 -17.31 -22.10
N PRO A 334 -19.22 -16.03 -22.42
CA PRO A 334 -18.34 -15.49 -23.50
C PRO A 334 -17.01 -14.88 -22.96
N PRO A 335 -15.84 -15.04 -23.63
CA PRO A 335 -15.55 -15.73 -24.90
C PRO A 335 -15.57 -17.26 -24.78
N ARG A 336 -15.66 -17.96 -25.91
CA ARG A 336 -15.69 -19.44 -25.92
C ARG A 336 -14.32 -20.02 -25.58
N THR A 337 -14.17 -20.51 -24.36
CA THR A 337 -12.92 -21.14 -23.88
C THR A 337 -13.19 -22.60 -23.53
N LYS A 338 -12.46 -23.51 -24.16
CA LYS A 338 -12.52 -24.95 -23.87
C LYS A 338 -11.76 -25.26 -22.58
N LEU A 339 -12.34 -26.08 -21.71
CA LEU A 339 -11.72 -26.48 -20.45
C LEU A 339 -10.80 -27.68 -20.66
N LEU A 340 -9.55 -27.57 -20.19
CA LEU A 340 -8.57 -28.64 -20.29
C LEU A 340 -8.69 -29.62 -19.11
N PRO A 341 -8.52 -30.94 -19.32
CA PRO A 341 -8.74 -31.97 -18.30
C PRO A 341 -7.83 -31.86 -17.07
N HIS A 342 -6.63 -31.29 -17.24
CA HIS A 342 -5.59 -31.25 -16.20
C HIS A 342 -5.70 -30.05 -15.25
N GLN A 343 -6.56 -29.08 -15.54
CA GLN A 343 -6.70 -27.87 -14.73
C GLN A 343 -7.71 -28.07 -13.59
N THR A 344 -7.54 -27.33 -12.49
CA THR A 344 -8.49 -27.35 -11.36
C THR A 344 -9.60 -26.32 -11.55
N LEU A 345 -10.72 -26.50 -10.85
CA LEU A 345 -11.83 -25.53 -10.87
C LEU A 345 -11.42 -24.15 -10.33
N THR A 346 -10.49 -24.10 -9.36
CA THR A 346 -9.90 -22.85 -8.88
C THR A 346 -9.04 -22.15 -9.92
N ASP A 347 -8.24 -22.89 -10.69
CA ASP A 347 -7.34 -22.27 -11.70
C ASP A 347 -8.12 -21.68 -12.87
N LEU A 348 -9.33 -22.22 -13.11
CA LEU A 348 -10.25 -21.79 -14.17
C LEU A 348 -11.25 -20.71 -13.70
N ASP A 349 -11.12 -20.20 -12.47
CA ASP A 349 -12.05 -19.24 -11.87
C ASP A 349 -13.53 -19.69 -11.91
N LEU A 350 -13.78 -21.01 -11.83
CA LEU A 350 -15.13 -21.60 -11.81
C LEU A 350 -15.77 -21.60 -10.41
N VAL A 351 -15.17 -20.85 -9.49
CA VAL A 351 -15.53 -20.75 -8.08
C VAL A 351 -16.17 -19.37 -7.84
N PRO A 352 -17.29 -19.26 -7.10
CA PRO A 352 -17.95 -20.32 -6.32
C PRO A 352 -19.08 -21.05 -7.05
N ALA A 353 -19.61 -20.46 -8.12
CA ALA A 353 -20.62 -21.08 -8.94
C ALA A 353 -20.38 -20.68 -10.40
N ALA A 354 -20.41 -21.65 -11.31
CA ALA A 354 -20.13 -21.40 -12.72
C ALA A 354 -21.12 -22.15 -13.62
N LYS A 355 -21.45 -21.52 -14.75
CA LYS A 355 -22.22 -22.15 -15.82
C LYS A 355 -21.26 -22.70 -16.86
N VAL A 356 -21.34 -23.99 -17.12
CA VAL A 356 -20.50 -24.72 -18.07
C VAL A 356 -21.40 -25.32 -19.14
N PHE A 357 -20.92 -25.37 -20.36
CA PHE A 357 -21.64 -25.93 -21.49
C PHE A 357 -20.94 -27.18 -21.99
N VAL A 358 -21.72 -28.16 -22.43
CA VAL A 358 -21.23 -29.39 -23.04
C VAL A 358 -21.29 -29.29 -24.55
N SER A 359 -20.24 -29.72 -25.22
CA SER A 359 -20.24 -29.93 -26.68
C SER A 359 -19.76 -31.34 -27.01
N TRP A 360 -20.45 -31.99 -27.94
CA TRP A 360 -20.10 -33.34 -28.41
C TRP A 360 -19.11 -33.26 -29.57
N LYS A 361 -18.10 -34.15 -29.60
CA LYS A 361 -17.14 -34.23 -30.72
C LYS A 361 -17.81 -34.73 -32.01
N SER A 362 -18.84 -35.57 -31.89
CA SER A 362 -19.59 -36.14 -33.02
C SER A 362 -21.10 -35.86 -32.89
N PRO A 363 -21.57 -34.60 -33.03
CA PRO A 363 -22.97 -34.23 -32.79
C PRO A 363 -23.96 -34.87 -33.79
N ALA A 364 -23.48 -35.38 -34.93
CA ALA A 364 -24.30 -35.90 -36.02
C ALA A 364 -24.98 -37.25 -35.70
N LYS A 365 -24.45 -38.03 -34.75
CA LYS A 365 -25.02 -39.34 -34.37
C LYS A 365 -26.30 -39.23 -33.54
N PHE A 366 -26.64 -38.04 -33.05
CA PHE A 366 -27.60 -37.86 -31.95
C PHE A 366 -28.86 -37.08 -32.37
N LYS A 367 -29.07 -36.87 -33.68
CA LYS A 367 -30.31 -36.30 -34.22
C LYS A 367 -31.40 -37.37 -34.26
N GLY A 368 -31.93 -37.73 -33.09
CA GLY A 368 -33.06 -38.65 -32.96
C GLY A 368 -33.12 -39.35 -31.60
N THR A 369 -34.10 -38.94 -30.80
CA THR A 369 -34.86 -39.79 -29.87
C THR A 369 -34.26 -40.19 -28.50
N ILE A 370 -33.02 -39.84 -28.13
CA ILE A 370 -32.46 -40.21 -26.82
C ILE A 370 -32.08 -38.96 -26.00
N ALA A 371 -32.65 -38.83 -24.80
CA ALA A 371 -32.29 -37.79 -23.84
C ALA A 371 -30.85 -38.01 -23.33
N TYR A 372 -30.06 -36.94 -23.17
CA TYR A 372 -28.68 -37.07 -22.70
C TYR A 372 -28.57 -37.39 -21.20
N LEU A 373 -29.62 -37.06 -20.42
CA LEU A 373 -29.66 -37.14 -18.96
C LEU A 373 -30.50 -38.31 -18.47
N ASN A 374 -30.05 -38.96 -17.41
CA ASN A 374 -30.83 -40.00 -16.72
C ASN A 374 -32.13 -39.44 -16.12
N ALA A 375 -33.23 -40.17 -16.33
CA ALA A 375 -34.57 -39.77 -15.89
C ALA A 375 -34.70 -39.65 -14.36
N ASP A 376 -33.90 -40.41 -13.60
CA ASP A 376 -33.93 -40.44 -12.13
C ASP A 376 -33.43 -39.12 -11.50
N LEU A 377 -32.58 -38.39 -12.22
CA LEU A 377 -32.02 -37.11 -11.74
C LEU A 377 -33.03 -35.95 -11.73
N PHE A 378 -34.18 -36.13 -12.41
CA PHE A 378 -35.26 -35.14 -12.45
C PHE A 378 -36.25 -35.29 -11.27
N GLN A 379 -36.11 -36.34 -10.44
CA GLN A 379 -37.02 -36.59 -9.31
C GLN A 379 -36.57 -35.91 -8.01
N SER A 380 -35.31 -35.46 -7.93
CA SER A 380 -34.77 -34.78 -6.75
C SER A 380 -35.14 -33.30 -6.76
N SER A 381 -36.06 -32.90 -5.87
CA SER A 381 -36.54 -31.52 -5.72
C SER A 381 -35.72 -30.66 -4.75
N VAL A 382 -34.73 -31.25 -4.06
CA VAL A 382 -33.86 -30.53 -3.13
C VAL A 382 -32.70 -29.92 -3.89
N GLY A 383 -32.79 -28.61 -4.15
CA GLY A 383 -31.71 -27.87 -4.80
C GLY A 383 -30.41 -27.90 -3.98
N PRO A 384 -29.24 -27.96 -4.65
CA PRO A 384 -27.96 -27.98 -3.94
C PRO A 384 -27.77 -26.69 -3.12
N SER A 385 -27.28 -26.85 -1.88
CA SER A 385 -26.96 -25.72 -1.00
C SER A 385 -26.00 -24.75 -1.66
N MET A 386 -26.16 -23.44 -1.39
CA MET A 386 -25.27 -22.40 -1.92
C MET A 386 -23.91 -22.45 -1.22
N PRO A 387 -22.82 -22.20 -1.95
CA PRO A 387 -21.47 -22.28 -1.42
C PRO A 387 -21.22 -21.17 -0.39
N SER A 388 -20.91 -21.59 0.84
CA SER A 388 -20.50 -20.68 1.91
C SER A 388 -19.03 -20.29 1.72
N GLY A 389 -18.80 -19.02 1.40
CA GLY A 389 -17.46 -18.46 1.25
C GLY A 389 -16.98 -17.82 2.54
N VAL A 390 -15.89 -18.34 3.12
CA VAL A 390 -15.25 -17.73 4.28
C VAL A 390 -14.09 -16.85 3.79
N SER A 391 -14.10 -15.57 4.13
CA SER A 391 -12.94 -14.70 3.87
C SER A 391 -11.80 -15.10 4.81
N VAL A 392 -10.59 -15.17 4.27
CA VAL A 392 -9.39 -15.57 5.04
C VAL A 392 -9.14 -14.62 6.23
N SER A 393 -9.55 -13.35 6.11
CA SER A 393 -9.48 -12.34 7.18
C SER A 393 -10.43 -12.59 8.35
N LEU A 394 -11.68 -13.00 8.12
CA LEU A 394 -12.66 -13.26 9.19
C LEU A 394 -12.32 -14.55 9.95
N ALA A 395 -11.86 -15.58 9.23
CA ALA A 395 -11.39 -16.81 9.86
C ALA A 395 -10.18 -16.56 10.78
N ALA A 396 -9.35 -15.54 10.50
CA ALA A 396 -8.23 -15.15 11.35
C ALA A 396 -8.67 -14.69 12.74
N GLU A 397 -9.74 -13.88 12.82
CA GLU A 397 -10.24 -13.30 14.07
C GLU A 397 -10.96 -14.32 14.97
N GLU A 398 -11.64 -15.32 14.40
CA GLU A 398 -12.34 -16.36 15.18
C GLU A 398 -11.36 -17.28 15.93
N SER A 399 -10.21 -17.61 15.34
CA SER A 399 -9.20 -18.46 16.00
C SER A 399 -8.44 -17.76 17.15
N SER A 400 -8.45 -16.43 17.18
CA SER A 400 -7.88 -15.67 18.31
C SER A 400 -8.81 -15.63 19.54
N LYS A 401 -10.12 -15.90 19.38
CA LYS A 401 -11.06 -15.97 20.51
C LYS A 401 -11.10 -17.34 21.19
N SER A 402 -10.82 -18.43 20.47
CA SER A 402 -10.90 -19.79 21.02
C SER A 402 -9.65 -20.28 21.77
N LYS A 403 -8.53 -19.52 21.75
CA LYS A 403 -7.32 -19.83 22.54
C LYS A 403 -7.25 -19.11 23.90
N ALA A 404 -8.19 -18.24 24.22
CA ALA A 404 -8.22 -17.50 25.50
C ALA A 404 -8.94 -18.25 26.64
N ALA A 405 -9.49 -19.45 26.38
CA ALA A 405 -10.27 -20.22 27.35
C ALA A 405 -9.59 -21.55 27.73
N ALA A 406 -8.29 -21.54 28.01
CA ALA A 406 -7.62 -22.64 28.71
C ALA A 406 -6.21 -22.20 29.16
N SER A 407 -6.11 -21.62 30.38
CA SER A 407 -5.03 -21.87 31.34
C SER A 407 -5.01 -20.81 32.45
N GLY A 408 -5.29 -21.25 33.68
CA GLY A 408 -4.44 -20.97 34.83
C GLY A 408 -4.46 -19.57 35.44
N ASN A 409 -5.30 -19.44 36.47
CA ASN A 409 -5.29 -18.42 37.52
C ASN A 409 -3.95 -18.35 38.29
N VAL A 410 -3.21 -17.22 38.25
CA VAL A 410 -2.33 -16.75 39.34
C VAL A 410 -2.11 -15.22 39.25
N GLY A 411 -2.36 -14.49 40.35
CA GLY A 411 -1.67 -13.23 40.69
C GLY A 411 -2.23 -11.92 40.12
N ALA A 412 -3.21 -11.32 40.80
CA ALA A 412 -3.66 -9.96 40.55
C ALA A 412 -2.60 -8.94 40.99
N THR A 413 -1.92 -8.32 40.01
CA THR A 413 -1.27 -7.01 40.17
C THR A 413 -1.88 -6.05 39.16
N ALA A 414 -2.35 -4.90 39.66
CA ALA A 414 -3.11 -3.92 38.90
C ALA A 414 -2.24 -3.20 37.86
N VAL A 415 -2.41 -3.55 36.58
CA VAL A 415 -1.80 -2.83 35.45
C VAL A 415 -2.90 -2.09 34.66
N LYS A 416 -2.79 -0.76 34.60
CA LYS A 416 -3.69 0.13 33.86
C LYS A 416 -3.77 -0.26 32.37
N LYS A 417 -4.99 -0.53 31.90
CA LYS A 417 -5.31 -0.84 30.50
C LYS A 417 -4.93 0.32 29.56
N LYS A 418 -4.12 0.03 28.54
CA LYS A 418 -3.72 0.98 27.49
C LYS A 418 -4.91 1.19 26.53
N LYS A 419 -5.53 2.38 26.55
CA LYS A 419 -6.67 2.75 25.68
C LYS A 419 -6.36 2.55 24.20
N SER A 420 -7.36 2.07 23.44
CA SER A 420 -7.26 1.82 22.01
C SER A 420 -7.12 3.13 21.20
N LYS A 421 -6.57 3.03 19.98
CA LYS A 421 -6.41 4.20 19.07
C LYS A 421 -7.75 4.86 18.74
N ALA A 422 -8.83 4.07 18.64
CA ALA A 422 -10.18 4.54 18.39
C ALA A 422 -10.75 5.31 19.59
N GLU A 423 -10.54 4.83 20.82
CA GLU A 423 -10.97 5.55 22.03
C GLU A 423 -10.24 6.88 22.22
N ARG A 424 -8.94 6.95 21.92
CA ARG A 424 -8.19 8.21 21.99
C ARG A 424 -8.68 9.24 20.97
N GLN A 425 -9.08 8.80 19.79
CA GLN A 425 -9.66 9.69 18.77
C GLN A 425 -11.06 10.15 19.17
N ALA A 426 -11.90 9.27 19.72
CA ALA A 426 -13.22 9.63 20.23
C ALA A 426 -13.14 10.60 21.43
N GLU A 427 -12.18 10.40 22.33
CA GLU A 427 -11.94 11.26 23.49
C GLU A 427 -11.37 12.63 23.08
N MET A 428 -10.51 12.68 22.05
CA MET A 428 -10.03 13.94 21.46
C MET A 428 -11.17 14.71 20.77
N LEU A 429 -12.03 14.03 20.02
CA LEU A 429 -13.22 14.64 19.41
C LEU A 429 -14.21 15.16 20.45
N LYS A 430 -14.44 14.40 21.52
CA LYS A 430 -15.31 14.83 22.63
C LYS A 430 -14.75 16.06 23.34
N ARG A 431 -13.43 16.13 23.52
CA ARG A 431 -12.73 17.29 24.11
C ARG A 431 -12.70 18.51 23.21
N MET A 432 -12.75 18.33 21.88
CA MET A 432 -12.88 19.44 20.91
C MET A 432 -14.31 19.98 20.78
N MET A 433 -15.33 19.19 21.14
CA MET A 433 -16.74 19.59 21.03
C MET A 433 -17.36 20.16 22.31
N GLY A 434 -16.57 20.37 23.37
CA GLY A 434 -16.97 21.18 24.52
C GLY A 434 -18.33 20.82 25.14
N LYS A 435 -18.53 19.54 25.51
CA LYS A 435 -19.62 19.12 26.41
C LYS A 435 -19.07 18.27 27.54
#